data_AF-A0A5E4IPW5-F1
#
_entry.id   AF-A0A5E4IPW5-F1
#
_cell.length_a   1.000
_cell.length_b   1.000
_cell.length_c   1.000
_cell.angle_alpha   90.00
_cell.angle_beta   90.00
_cell.angle_gamma   90.00
#
_symmetry.space_group_name_H-M   'P 1'
#
loop_
_entity.id
_entity.type
_entity.pdbx_description
1 polymer ?
#
loop_
_entity_poly.entity_id
_entity_poly.type
_entity_poly.pdbx_seq_one_letter_code
_entity_poly.pdbx_strand_id
1 'polypeptide(L)'
;MIGKSEWFTPRKFGWGLGVRTKEGIVYIMVVAALIAGAANLPIPLEQRLIATFAVLGILVIDILHIMTKVYAKLDEREQKHQAAAERNAAFVAIACLVAYVGYVALTSGTLGQNAQIVSLSAIPEKLMLPVGILLAMSLAKGATLIYQEREG
;
A
#
# COMPACT_ATOMS: atom_id res chain seq x y z
N MET A 1 9.58 -15.55 -0.31
CA MET A 1 10.81 -15.97 -1.02
C MET A 1 11.70 -14.73 -1.07
N ILE A 2 12.70 -14.62 -1.95
CA ILE A 2 13.69 -13.51 -2.15
C ILE A 2 14.06 -12.67 -0.91
N GLY A 3 13.14 -11.89 -0.35
CA GLY A 3 13.32 -11.23 0.95
C GLY A 3 13.32 -12.19 2.16
N LYS A 4 14.28 -12.01 3.09
CA LYS A 4 14.23 -12.71 4.38
C LYS A 4 13.32 -11.96 5.36
N SER A 5 12.51 -12.70 6.14
CA SER A 5 11.60 -12.10 7.12
C SER A 5 12.32 -11.37 8.26
N GLU A 6 13.58 -11.70 8.53
CA GLU A 6 14.43 -11.03 9.52
C GLU A 6 14.76 -9.58 9.16
N TRP A 7 14.68 -9.23 7.87
CA TRP A 7 14.92 -7.89 7.37
C TRP A 7 13.79 -6.92 7.68
N PHE A 8 12.64 -7.45 8.10
CA PHE A 8 11.41 -6.71 8.25
C PHE A 8 10.81 -6.89 9.65
N THR A 9 10.01 -5.92 10.05
CA THR A 9 9.25 -5.91 11.30
C THR A 9 7.80 -5.52 11.03
N PRO A 10 6.85 -5.90 11.90
CA PRO A 10 5.50 -5.35 11.85
C PRO A 10 5.55 -3.83 12.09
N ARG A 11 4.82 -3.05 11.29
CA ARG A 11 4.69 -1.60 11.50
C ARG A 11 3.58 -1.28 12.50
N LYS A 12 3.90 -0.44 13.49
CA LYS A 12 2.92 0.20 14.39
C LYS A 12 2.11 1.29 13.67
N PHE A 13 2.76 2.09 12.83
CA PHE A 13 2.11 3.10 11.99
C PHE A 13 2.19 2.72 10.52
N GLY A 14 1.06 2.80 9.82
CA GLY A 14 0.97 2.46 8.41
C GLY A 14 0.70 0.98 8.12
N TRP A 15 0.49 0.69 6.85
CA TRP A 15 0.21 -0.66 6.37
C TRP A 15 1.50 -1.37 5.91
N GLY A 16 1.53 -2.70 6.05
CA GLY A 16 2.64 -3.55 5.59
C GLY A 16 3.82 -3.66 6.56
N LEU A 17 5.02 -3.85 5.99
CA LEU A 17 6.25 -4.20 6.69
C LEU A 17 7.14 -2.97 6.94
N GLY A 18 7.68 -2.86 8.15
CA GLY A 18 8.78 -1.98 8.52
C GLY A 18 10.11 -2.59 8.14
N VAL A 19 11.10 -1.76 7.80
CA VAL A 19 12.45 -2.23 7.51
C VAL A 19 13.27 -2.21 8.80
N ARG A 20 13.95 -3.32 9.09
CA ARG A 20 14.81 -3.46 10.27
C ARG A 20 16.29 -3.41 9.91
N THR A 21 16.69 -4.01 8.78
CA THR A 21 18.10 -4.17 8.41
C THR A 21 18.45 -3.42 7.13
N LYS A 22 19.75 -3.15 6.92
CA LYS A 22 20.26 -2.57 5.67
C LYS A 22 19.92 -3.44 4.46
N GLU A 23 19.91 -4.76 4.63
CA GLU A 23 19.52 -5.73 3.60
C GLU A 23 18.06 -5.55 3.17
N GLY A 24 17.16 -5.21 4.10
CA GLY A 24 15.77 -4.87 3.78
C GLY A 24 15.64 -3.58 2.97
N ILE A 25 16.52 -2.59 3.20
CA ILE A 25 16.57 -1.37 2.38
C ILE A 25 17.04 -1.71 0.97
N VAL A 26 18.13 -2.48 0.84
CA VAL A 26 18.64 -2.94 -0.46
C VAL A 26 17.57 -3.72 -1.22
N TYR A 27 16.85 -4.62 -0.54
CA TYR A 27 15.71 -5.33 -1.12
C TYR A 27 14.67 -4.37 -1.69
N ILE A 28 14.21 -3.36 -0.92
CA ILE A 28 13.23 -2.38 -1.41
C ILE A 28 13.76 -1.62 -2.62
N MET A 29 15.04 -1.23 -2.62
CA MET A 29 15.66 -0.53 -3.75
C MET A 29 15.69 -1.40 -5.02
N VAL A 30 16.03 -2.69 -4.89
CA VAL A 30 16.01 -3.65 -6.01
C VAL A 30 14.59 -3.84 -6.53
N VAL A 31 13.61 -3.99 -5.63
CA VAL A 31 12.20 -4.10 -6.00
C VAL A 31 11.72 -2.86 -6.76
N ALA A 32 12.04 -1.66 -6.26
CA ALA A 32 11.71 -0.41 -6.92
C ALA A 32 12.37 -0.30 -8.29
N ALA A 33 13.64 -0.69 -8.39
CA ALA A 33 14.39 -0.71 -9.65
C ALA A 33 13.80 -1.70 -10.67
N LEU A 34 13.34 -2.87 -10.24
CA LEU A 34 12.68 -3.84 -11.13
C LEU A 34 11.35 -3.31 -11.67
N ILE A 35 10.53 -2.70 -10.82
CA ILE A 35 9.27 -2.07 -11.23
C ILE A 35 9.56 -0.93 -12.23
N ALA A 36 10.49 -0.04 -11.88
CA ALA A 36 10.88 1.07 -12.74
C ALA A 36 11.47 0.58 -14.07
N GLY A 37 12.31 -0.45 -14.04
CA GLY A 37 12.90 -1.07 -15.22
C GLY A 37 11.83 -1.65 -16.15
N ALA A 38 10.90 -2.45 -15.61
CA ALA A 38 9.79 -3.01 -16.38
C ALA A 38 8.90 -1.92 -16.99
N ALA A 39 8.63 -0.85 -16.24
CA ALA A 39 7.81 0.28 -16.69
C ALA A 39 8.49 1.16 -17.75
N ASN A 40 9.82 1.12 -17.87
CA ASN A 40 10.60 1.95 -18.81
C ASN A 40 11.18 1.15 -19.99
N LEU A 41 10.79 -0.11 -20.17
CA LEU A 41 11.22 -0.90 -21.33
C LEU A 41 10.77 -0.24 -22.65
N PRO A 42 11.66 -0.14 -23.66
CA PRO A 42 11.35 0.44 -24.97
C PRO A 42 10.58 -0.57 -25.86
N ILE A 43 9.48 -1.11 -25.34
CA ILE A 43 8.61 -2.09 -25.98
C ILE A 43 7.18 -1.53 -26.11
N PRO A 44 6.32 -2.13 -26.95
CA PRO A 44 4.93 -1.69 -27.08
C PRO A 44 4.18 -1.64 -25.74
N LEU A 45 3.25 -0.68 -25.60
CA LEU A 45 2.56 -0.39 -24.34
C LEU A 45 1.91 -1.64 -23.72
N GLU A 46 1.23 -2.45 -24.52
CA GLU A 46 0.55 -3.66 -24.05
C GLU A 46 1.53 -4.65 -23.42
N GLN A 47 2.66 -4.90 -24.10
CA GLN A 47 3.70 -5.80 -23.61
C GLN A 47 4.39 -5.24 -22.36
N ARG A 48 4.58 -3.92 -22.30
CA ARG A 48 5.13 -3.22 -21.14
C ARG A 48 4.22 -3.33 -19.92
N LEU A 49 2.92 -3.19 -20.11
CA LEU A 49 1.93 -3.38 -19.04
C LEU A 49 1.96 -4.83 -18.55
N ILE A 50 1.95 -5.81 -19.46
CA ILE A 50 2.05 -7.23 -19.10
C ILE A 50 3.34 -7.50 -18.30
N ALA A 51 4.49 -7.01 -18.76
CA ALA A 51 5.76 -7.17 -18.05
C ALA A 51 5.74 -6.51 -16.66
N THR A 52 5.19 -5.31 -16.56
CA THR A 52 5.06 -4.59 -15.29
C THR A 52 4.15 -5.34 -14.32
N PHE A 53 2.98 -5.80 -14.77
CA PHE A 53 2.07 -6.59 -13.94
C PHE A 53 2.64 -7.95 -13.54
N ALA A 54 3.41 -8.61 -14.42
CA ALA A 54 4.10 -9.85 -14.10
C ALA A 54 5.12 -9.65 -12.97
N VAL A 55 5.97 -8.61 -13.09
CA VAL A 55 6.92 -8.23 -12.02
C VAL A 55 6.18 -7.89 -10.74
N LEU A 56 5.12 -7.08 -10.81
CA LEU A 56 4.33 -6.70 -9.65
C LEU A 56 3.69 -7.91 -8.96
N GLY A 57 3.17 -8.87 -9.74
CA GLY A 57 2.56 -10.09 -9.22
C GLY A 57 3.54 -10.95 -8.44
N ILE A 58 4.75 -11.16 -8.98
CA ILE A 58 5.82 -11.89 -8.29
C ILE A 58 6.18 -11.20 -6.97
N LEU A 59 6.31 -9.88 -6.99
CA LEU A 59 6.65 -9.09 -5.80
C LEU A 59 5.55 -9.11 -4.73
N VAL A 60 4.28 -9.06 -5.15
CA VAL A 60 3.14 -9.16 -4.22
C VAL A 60 3.15 -10.52 -3.53
N ILE A 61 3.33 -11.62 -4.27
CA ILE A 61 3.44 -12.96 -3.68
C ILE A 61 4.61 -13.02 -2.69
N ASP A 62 5.75 -12.41 -3.04
CA ASP A 62 6.92 -12.40 -2.18
C ASP A 62 6.67 -11.66 -0.86
N ILE A 63 6.11 -10.45 -0.94
CA ILE A 63 5.78 -9.62 0.22
C ILE A 63 4.74 -10.32 1.10
N LEU A 64 3.69 -10.91 0.51
CA LEU A 64 2.68 -11.65 1.28
C LEU A 64 3.30 -12.83 2.04
N HIS A 65 4.21 -13.57 1.41
CA HIS A 65 4.94 -14.66 2.06
C HIS A 65 5.89 -14.18 3.17
N ILE A 66 6.50 -13.01 3.01
CA ILE A 66 7.31 -12.39 4.07
C ILE A 66 6.42 -11.94 5.22
N MET A 67 5.28 -11.31 4.93
CA MET A 67 4.32 -10.84 5.91
C MET A 67 3.84 -11.98 6.81
N THR A 68 3.40 -13.11 6.25
CA THR A 68 2.95 -14.24 7.07
C THR A 68 4.03 -14.73 8.03
N LYS A 69 5.30 -14.76 7.60
CA LYS A 69 6.44 -15.15 8.45
C LYS A 69 6.82 -14.12 9.51
N VAL A 70 6.66 -12.83 9.22
CA VAL A 70 6.93 -11.75 10.18
C VAL A 70 5.86 -11.73 11.26
N TYR A 71 4.60 -11.85 10.87
CA TYR A 71 3.46 -11.81 11.78
C TYR A 71 3.30 -13.09 12.61
N ALA A 72 3.75 -14.25 12.10
CA ALA A 72 3.76 -15.49 12.88
C ALA A 72 4.69 -15.45 14.11
N LYS A 73 5.60 -14.47 14.20
CA LYS A 73 6.49 -14.29 15.36
C LYS A 73 5.87 -13.46 16.48
N LEU A 74 4.70 -12.86 16.25
CA LEU A 74 3.98 -12.07 17.24
C LEU A 74 3.33 -12.99 18.27
N ASP A 75 3.28 -12.54 19.52
CA ASP A 75 2.55 -13.22 20.58
C ASP A 75 1.02 -13.17 20.34
N GLU A 76 0.25 -14.07 20.94
CA GLU A 76 -1.21 -14.15 20.74
C GLU A 76 -1.94 -12.84 21.07
N ARG A 77 -1.46 -12.13 22.10
CA ARG A 77 -1.99 -10.81 22.48
C ARG A 77 -1.72 -9.78 21.39
N GLU A 78 -0.49 -9.73 20.89
CA GLU A 78 -0.08 -8.78 19.85
C GLU A 78 -0.81 -9.05 18.53
N GLN A 79 -1.02 -10.33 18.18
CA GLN A 79 -1.78 -10.72 17.01
C GLN A 79 -3.23 -10.21 17.06
N LYS A 80 -3.89 -10.31 18.22
CA LYS A 80 -5.28 -9.81 18.39
C LYS A 80 -5.35 -8.29 18.23
N HIS A 81 -4.43 -7.56 18.87
CA HIS A 81 -4.36 -6.10 18.76
C HIS A 81 -4.08 -5.66 17.33
N GLN A 82 -3.16 -6.35 16.66
CA GLN A 82 -2.82 -6.03 15.27
C GLN A 82 -3.96 -6.35 14.29
N ALA A 83 -4.67 -7.46 14.48
CA ALA A 83 -5.85 -7.78 13.68
C ALA A 83 -6.98 -6.75 13.85
N ALA A 84 -7.21 -6.27 15.07
CA ALA A 84 -8.19 -5.22 15.34
C ALA A 84 -7.78 -3.89 14.67
N ALA A 85 -6.51 -3.51 14.77
CA ALA A 85 -5.98 -2.31 14.14
C ALA A 85 -6.03 -2.38 12.60
N GLU A 86 -5.73 -3.55 12.01
CA GLU A 86 -5.83 -3.76 10.56
C GLU A 86 -7.29 -3.73 10.06
N ARG A 87 -8.23 -4.27 10.85
CA ARG A 87 -9.68 -4.16 10.55
C ARG A 87 -10.13 -2.70 10.52
N ASN A 88 -9.74 -1.90 11.51
CA ASN A 88 -10.10 -0.48 11.57
C ASN A 88 -9.48 0.31 10.40
N ALA A 89 -8.21 0.02 10.05
CA ALA A 89 -7.58 0.62 8.88
C ALA A 89 -8.31 0.27 7.58
N ALA A 90 -8.76 -0.98 7.42
CA ALA A 90 -9.54 -1.40 6.26
C ALA A 90 -10.91 -0.69 6.17
N PHE A 91 -11.61 -0.53 7.29
CA PHE A 91 -12.86 0.24 7.32
C PHE A 91 -12.66 1.70 6.91
N VAL A 92 -11.59 2.35 7.39
CA VAL A 92 -11.25 3.72 6.97
C VAL A 92 -10.93 3.77 5.48
N ALA A 93 -10.20 2.80 4.94
CA ALA A 93 -9.93 2.72 3.51
C ALA A 93 -11.22 2.67 2.68
N ILE A 94 -12.16 1.78 3.07
CA ILE A 94 -13.46 1.62 2.41
C ILE A 94 -14.27 2.91 2.54
N ALA A 95 -14.34 3.51 3.72
CA ALA A 95 -15.07 4.76 3.95
C ALA A 95 -14.54 5.90 3.07
N CYS A 96 -13.22 6.07 2.97
CA CYS A 96 -12.62 7.07 2.09
C CYS A 96 -12.89 6.79 0.61
N LEU A 97 -12.82 5.53 0.18
CA LEU A 97 -13.14 5.14 -1.20
C LEU A 97 -14.61 5.41 -1.54
N VAL A 98 -15.55 5.04 -0.66
CA VAL A 98 -16.98 5.30 -0.84
C VAL A 98 -17.25 6.81 -0.88
N ALA A 99 -16.66 7.57 0.03
CA ALA A 99 -16.79 9.04 0.04
C ALA A 99 -16.26 9.66 -1.26
N TYR A 100 -15.14 9.16 -1.77
CA TYR A 100 -14.58 9.64 -3.04
C TYR A 100 -15.47 9.28 -4.23
N VAL A 101 -15.92 8.04 -4.34
CA VAL A 101 -16.83 7.62 -5.42
C VAL A 101 -18.12 8.43 -5.37
N GLY A 102 -18.67 8.70 -4.17
CA GLY A 102 -19.81 9.58 -3.99
C GLY A 102 -19.53 11.02 -4.43
N TYR A 103 -18.40 11.59 -4.05
CA TYR A 103 -17.97 12.93 -4.48
C TYR A 103 -17.82 13.02 -6.01
N VAL A 104 -17.15 12.05 -6.63
CA VAL A 104 -17.01 11.97 -8.08
C VAL A 104 -18.37 11.83 -8.75
N ALA A 105 -19.28 11.01 -8.24
CA ALA A 105 -20.62 10.85 -8.81
C ALA A 105 -21.43 12.16 -8.78
N LEU A 106 -21.35 12.91 -7.67
CA LEU A 106 -22.04 14.19 -7.50
C LEU A 106 -21.47 15.32 -8.37
N THR A 107 -20.16 15.32 -8.61
CA THR A 107 -19.47 16.33 -9.43
C THR A 107 -19.44 15.97 -10.92
N SER A 108 -19.45 14.67 -11.26
CA SER A 108 -19.53 14.20 -12.65
C SER A 108 -20.93 14.42 -13.25
N GLY A 109 -21.97 14.52 -12.40
CA GLY A 109 -23.31 14.93 -12.80
C GLY A 109 -23.42 16.37 -13.32
N THR A 110 -22.42 17.21 -13.07
CA THR A 110 -22.35 18.61 -13.55
C THR A 110 -21.24 18.86 -14.59
N LEU A 111 -20.42 17.85 -14.90
CA LEU A 111 -19.28 17.94 -15.83
C LEU A 111 -19.34 16.83 -16.90
N GLY A 112 -20.45 16.77 -17.61
CA GLY A 112 -20.46 16.19 -18.95
C GLY A 112 -19.60 17.07 -19.86
N GLN A 113 -18.60 16.48 -20.53
CA GLN A 113 -17.58 17.10 -21.40
C GLN A 113 -16.29 17.52 -20.67
N ASN A 114 -15.34 16.59 -20.54
CA ASN A 114 -13.93 16.78 -20.95
C ASN A 114 -13.12 15.52 -20.60
N ALA A 115 -13.36 14.47 -21.38
CA ALA A 115 -12.39 13.40 -21.55
C ALA A 115 -11.23 13.93 -22.41
N GLN A 116 -10.33 14.75 -21.82
CA GLN A 116 -9.12 15.18 -22.50
C GLN A 116 -7.88 14.98 -21.62
N ILE A 117 -7.05 14.04 -22.08
CA ILE A 117 -5.58 14.02 -22.02
C ILE A 117 -4.97 14.03 -20.62
N VAL A 118 -4.42 12.88 -20.22
CA VAL A 118 -3.52 12.72 -19.08
C VAL A 118 -2.23 13.51 -19.35
N SER A 119 -2.23 14.79 -18.98
CA SER A 119 -1.04 15.64 -18.94
C SER A 119 -0.23 15.31 -17.69
N LEU A 120 1.09 15.18 -17.86
CA LEU A 120 2.06 14.80 -16.84
C LEU A 120 2.14 15.79 -15.65
N SER A 121 1.49 16.96 -15.76
CA SER A 121 1.32 17.96 -14.70
C SER A 121 0.14 17.70 -13.76
N ALA A 122 -0.75 16.74 -14.07
CA ALA A 122 -1.90 16.36 -13.23
C ALA A 122 -1.59 15.24 -12.22
N ILE A 123 -0.32 14.80 -12.16
CA ILE A 123 0.19 13.81 -11.21
C ILE A 123 -0.09 14.21 -9.74
N PRO A 124 0.12 15.46 -9.27
CA PRO A 124 -0.11 15.80 -7.86
C PRO A 124 -1.59 15.69 -7.45
N GLU A 125 -2.53 16.12 -8.30
CA GLU A 125 -3.97 16.03 -7.99
C GLU A 125 -4.47 14.58 -7.99
N LYS A 126 -3.97 13.74 -8.90
CA LYS A 126 -4.35 12.32 -8.99
C LYS A 126 -3.70 11.44 -7.92
N LEU A 127 -2.56 11.85 -7.35
CA LEU A 127 -1.90 11.16 -6.24
C LEU A 127 -2.39 11.61 -4.86
N MET A 128 -2.97 12.80 -4.73
CA MET A 128 -3.48 13.30 -3.44
C MET A 128 -4.48 12.34 -2.79
N LEU A 129 -5.36 11.72 -3.58
CA LEU A 129 -6.36 10.79 -3.05
C LEU A 129 -5.75 9.49 -2.52
N PRO A 130 -5.00 8.68 -3.30
CA PRO A 130 -4.42 7.44 -2.78
C PRO A 130 -3.46 7.73 -1.62
N VAL A 131 -2.70 8.83 -1.66
CA VAL A 131 -1.85 9.25 -0.54
C VAL A 131 -2.69 9.61 0.69
N GLY A 132 -3.77 10.36 0.53
CA GLY A 132 -4.69 10.72 1.61
C GLY A 132 -5.36 9.51 2.26
N ILE A 133 -5.79 8.53 1.46
CA ILE A 133 -6.33 7.26 1.95
C ILE A 133 -5.27 6.51 2.76
N LEU A 134 -4.05 6.36 2.23
CA LEU A 134 -2.97 5.67 2.93
C LEU A 134 -2.58 6.34 4.25
N LEU A 135 -2.59 7.69 4.29
CA LEU A 135 -2.38 8.44 5.53
C LEU A 135 -3.50 8.23 6.54
N ALA A 136 -4.77 8.31 6.11
CA ALA A 136 -5.91 8.06 6.98
C ALA A 136 -5.90 6.64 7.56
N MET A 137 -5.58 5.63 6.74
CA MET A 137 -5.39 4.24 7.18
C MET A 137 -4.25 4.11 8.19
N SER A 138 -3.11 4.77 7.92
CA SER A 138 -1.94 4.76 8.80
C SER A 138 -2.24 5.32 10.18
N LEU A 139 -2.97 6.45 10.22
CA LEU A 139 -3.39 7.09 11.46
C LEU A 139 -4.41 6.24 12.22
N ALA A 140 -5.41 5.67 11.54
CA ALA A 140 -6.42 4.82 12.15
C ALA A 140 -5.80 3.57 12.80
N LYS A 141 -4.86 2.92 12.11
CA LYS A 141 -4.12 1.78 12.65
C LYS A 141 -3.29 2.19 13.87
N GLY A 142 -2.49 3.25 13.74
CA GLY A 142 -1.62 3.73 14.81
C GLY A 142 -2.40 4.14 16.07
N ALA A 143 -3.50 4.87 15.90
CA ALA A 143 -4.38 5.28 17.00
C ALA A 143 -4.98 4.07 17.72
N THR A 144 -5.44 3.05 16.97
CA THR A 144 -6.00 1.82 17.56
C THR A 144 -4.96 1.07 18.38
N LEU A 145 -3.72 0.94 17.87
CA LEU A 145 -2.64 0.26 18.59
C LEU A 145 -2.22 1.00 19.86
N ILE A 146 -2.09 2.34 19.81
CA ILE A 146 -1.76 3.14 21.00
C ILE A 146 -2.82 3.01 22.08
N TYR A 147 -4.10 2.99 21.68
CA TYR A 147 -5.21 2.83 22.62
C TYR A 147 -5.15 1.46 23.31
N GLN A 148 -4.97 0.39 22.54
CA GLN A 148 -4.88 -0.98 23.06
C GLN A 148 -3.61 -1.26 23.88
N GLU A 149 -2.50 -0.54 23.62
CA GLU A 149 -1.29 -0.56 24.45
C GLU A 149 -1.48 0.15 25.80
N ARG A 150 -2.43 1.10 25.91
CA ARG A 150 -2.71 1.81 27.17
C ARG A 150 -3.69 1.08 28.09
N GLU A 151 -4.57 0.25 27.55
CA GLU A 151 -5.66 -0.39 28.31
C GLU A 151 -5.34 -1.76 28.92
N GLY A 152 -4.18 -2.36 28.64
CA GLY A 152 -3.83 -3.68 29.23
C GLY A 152 -2.36 -3.88 29.46
#